data_AF-A0A2V6GRB8-F1
#
_entry.id   AF-A0A2V6GRB8-F1
#
_cell.length_a   1.000
_cell.length_b   1.000
_cell.length_c   1.000
_cell.angle_alpha   90.00
_cell.angle_beta   90.00
_cell.angle_gamma   90.00
#
_symmetry.space_group_name_H-M   'P 1'
#
loop_
_entity.id
_entity.type
_entity.pdbx_description
1 polymer ?
#
loop_
_entity_poly.entity_id
_entity_poly.type
_entity_poly.pdbx_seq_one_letter_code
_entity_poly.pdbx_strand_id
1 'polypeptide(L)'
;MDEFSYLSVLISVILGLAVAQILKGFRGILLSRARVRIYWPVIAWAAFLLLICSQNWWSMFGMRNRHDWTFLQFTMVLLNTVFIYMMTALVFPDFFGEGAVDLKENFYA
;
A
#
# COMPACT_ATOMS: atom_id res chain seq x y z
N MET A 1 24.90 8.30 13.04
CA MET A 1 23.58 7.76 12.63
C MET A 1 23.77 7.29 11.21
N ASP A 2 23.56 6.00 10.97
CA ASP A 2 23.85 5.40 9.67
C ASP A 2 22.78 5.79 8.65
N GLU A 3 23.17 5.97 7.39
CA GLU A 3 22.30 6.33 6.26
C GLU A 3 21.11 5.38 6.12
N PHE A 4 21.35 4.09 6.41
CA PHE A 4 20.33 3.06 6.49
C PHE A 4 19.22 3.38 7.50
N SER A 5 19.58 3.98 8.64
CA SER A 5 18.63 4.30 9.69
C SER A 5 17.61 5.36 9.23
N TYR A 6 18.05 6.40 8.51
CA TYR A 6 17.15 7.38 7.91
C TYR A 6 16.25 6.77 6.83
N LEU A 7 16.83 5.92 5.97
CA LEU A 7 16.08 5.22 4.93
C LEU A 7 14.97 4.33 5.51
N SER A 8 15.30 3.54 6.54
CA SER A 8 14.33 2.64 7.19
C SER A 8 13.14 3.39 7.80
N VAL A 9 13.38 4.58 8.37
CA VAL A 9 12.32 5.42 8.96
C VAL A 9 11.41 5.94 7.86
N LEU A 10 11.97 6.51 6.79
CA LEU A 10 11.20 7.05 5.68
C LEU A 10 10.33 5.97 5.02
N ILE A 11 10.90 4.80 4.73
CA ILE A 11 10.13 3.70 4.12
C ILE A 11 9.06 3.20 5.09
N SER A 12 9.34 3.10 6.39
CA SER A 12 8.34 2.69 7.39
C SER A 12 7.15 3.65 7.44
N VAL A 13 7.38 4.96 7.31
CA VAL A 13 6.30 5.95 7.23
C VAL A 13 5.45 5.74 5.98
N ILE A 14 6.07 5.58 4.80
CA ILE A 14 5.33 5.39 3.54
C ILE A 14 4.54 4.08 3.57
N LEU A 15 5.13 2.98 4.07
CA LEU A 15 4.43 1.71 4.24
C LEU A 15 3.28 1.81 5.23
N GLY A 16 3.46 2.54 6.34
CA GLY A 16 2.38 2.82 7.28
C GLY A 16 1.21 3.57 6.63
N LEU A 17 1.50 4.54 5.76
CA LEU A 17 0.48 5.24 4.97
C LEU A 17 -0.22 4.31 3.97
N ALA A 18 0.51 3.41 3.30
CA ALA A 18 -0.06 2.43 2.38
C ALA A 18 -1.03 1.48 3.09
N VAL A 19 -0.64 0.97 4.27
CA VAL A 19 -1.52 0.15 5.12
C VAL A 19 -2.75 0.95 5.56
N ALA A 20 -2.57 2.21 5.97
CA ALA A 20 -3.68 3.06 6.37
C ALA A 20 -4.67 3.32 5.21
N GLN A 21 -4.19 3.44 3.96
CA GLN A 21 -5.06 3.56 2.79
C GLN A 21 -5.92 2.31 2.58
N ILE A 22 -5.32 1.12 2.69
CA ILE A 22 -6.07 -0.14 2.60
C ILE A 22 -7.14 -0.21 3.68
N LEU A 23 -6.80 0.13 4.93
CA LEU A 23 -7.75 0.14 6.04
C LEU A 23 -8.89 1.15 5.85
N LYS A 24 -8.60 2.32 5.26
CA LYS A 24 -9.63 3.30 4.87
C LYS A 24 -10.59 2.72 3.83
N GLY A 25 -10.08 2.01 2.82
CA GLY A 25 -10.91 1.32 1.84
C GLY A 25 -11.83 0.28 2.47
N PHE A 26 -11.31 -0.55 3.37
CA PHE A 26 -12.12 -1.50 4.16
C PHE A 26 -13.21 -0.80 4.98
N ARG A 27 -12.88 0.32 5.63
CA ARG A 27 -13.87 1.15 6.33
C ARG A 27 -14.97 1.65 5.39
N GLY A 28 -14.61 2.07 4.18
CA GLY A 28 -15.56 2.52 3.14
C GLY A 28 -16.54 1.41 2.74
N ILE A 29 -16.06 0.19 2.54
CA ILE A 29 -16.89 -0.99 2.25
C ILE A 29 -17.86 -1.26 3.41
N LEU A 30 -17.38 -1.22 4.65
CA LEU A 30 -18.19 -1.53 5.83
C LEU A 30 -19.30 -0.48 6.06
N LEU A 31 -18.99 0.81 5.87
CA LEU A 31 -19.94 1.91 6.02
C LEU A 31 -20.97 1.95 4.89
N SER A 32 -20.55 1.65 3.66
CA SER A 32 -21.41 1.68 2.47
C SER A 32 -21.93 0.30 2.08
N ARG A 33 -22.02 -0.66 3.01
CA ARG A 33 -22.43 -2.05 2.76
C ARG A 33 -23.76 -2.22 2.01
N ALA A 34 -24.67 -1.25 2.11
CA ALA A 34 -25.96 -1.26 1.41
C ALA A 34 -25.87 -0.78 -0.05
N ARG A 35 -24.78 -0.10 -0.43
CA ARG A 35 -24.55 0.50 -1.77
C ARG A 35 -23.38 -0.13 -2.53
N VAL A 36 -22.56 -0.95 -1.89
CA VAL A 36 -21.36 -1.55 -2.47
C VAL A 36 -21.62 -3.00 -2.84
N ARG A 37 -21.43 -3.35 -4.12
CA ARG A 37 -21.37 -4.75 -4.54
C ARG A 37 -19.97 -5.28 -4.28
N ILE A 38 -19.83 -6.06 -3.20
CA ILE A 38 -18.55 -6.66 -2.82
C ILE A 38 -18.10 -7.65 -3.88
N TYR A 39 -16.91 -7.42 -4.45
CA TYR A 39 -16.24 -8.36 -5.34
C TYR A 39 -15.03 -8.95 -4.63
N TRP A 40 -15.09 -10.25 -4.30
CA TRP A 40 -14.04 -10.97 -3.56
C TRP A 40 -12.62 -10.81 -4.13
N PRO A 41 -12.40 -10.74 -5.46
CA PRO A 41 -11.08 -10.48 -6.02
C PRO A 41 -10.45 -9.15 -5.57
N VAL A 42 -11.24 -8.10 -5.35
CA VAL A 42 -10.71 -6.81 -4.86
C VAL A 42 -10.21 -6.94 -3.41
N ILE A 43 -10.96 -7.66 -2.57
CA ILE A 43 -10.55 -7.93 -1.18
C ILE A 43 -9.28 -8.79 -1.17
N ALA A 44 -9.21 -9.80 -2.03
CA ALA A 44 -8.02 -10.64 -2.17
C ALA A 44 -6.81 -9.83 -2.63
N TRP A 45 -6.97 -8.90 -3.57
CA TRP A 45 -5.91 -7.98 -3.99
C TRP A 45 -5.46 -7.07 -2.86
N ALA A 46 -6.39 -6.48 -2.11
CA ALA A 46 -6.07 -5.65 -0.96
C ALA A 46 -5.27 -6.43 0.10
N ALA A 47 -5.67 -7.67 0.40
CA ALA A 47 -4.94 -8.54 1.31
C ALA A 47 -3.54 -8.89 0.77
N PHE A 48 -3.41 -9.15 -0.52
CA PHE A 48 -2.11 -9.42 -1.13
C PHE A 48 -1.20 -8.18 -1.13
N LEU A 49 -1.73 -6.97 -1.32
CA LEU A 49 -0.95 -5.74 -1.16
C LEU A 49 -0.49 -5.51 0.28
N LEU A 50 -1.30 -5.87 1.28
CA LEU A 50 -0.84 -5.88 2.68
C LEU A 50 0.34 -6.84 2.87
N LEU A 51 0.26 -8.04 2.30
CA LEU A 51 1.37 -9.00 2.35
C LEU A 51 2.63 -8.44 1.67
N ILE A 52 2.49 -7.74 0.53
CA ILE A 52 3.63 -7.05 -0.11
C ILE A 52 4.20 -5.96 0.80
N CYS A 53 3.36 -5.15 1.45
CA CYS A 53 3.84 -4.13 2.39
C CYS A 53 4.62 -4.76 3.53
N SER A 54 4.11 -5.85 4.13
CA SER A 54 4.78 -6.60 5.19
C SER A 54 6.09 -7.25 4.71
N GLN A 55 6.09 -7.85 3.51
CA GLN A 55 7.29 -8.45 2.91
C GLN A 55 8.36 -7.38 2.62
N ASN A 56 7.96 -6.23 2.07
CA ASN A 56 8.87 -5.13 1.77
C ASN A 56 9.48 -4.55 3.06
N TRP A 57 8.66 -4.41 4.10
CA TRP A 57 9.14 -4.03 5.42
C TRP A 57 10.12 -5.06 5.98
N TRP A 58 9.80 -6.35 5.92
CA TRP A 58 10.66 -7.43 6.40
C TRP A 58 12.01 -7.49 5.68
N SER A 59 12.02 -7.22 4.37
CA SER A 59 13.22 -7.16 3.55
C SER A 59 14.28 -6.19 4.09
N MET A 60 13.87 -5.13 4.81
CA MET A 60 14.80 -4.19 5.45
C MET A 60 15.73 -4.86 6.46
N PHE A 61 15.27 -5.87 7.19
CA PHE A 61 16.13 -6.57 8.15
C PHE A 61 17.29 -7.28 7.47
N GLY A 62 17.08 -7.81 6.25
CA GLY A 62 18.14 -8.43 5.45
C GLY A 62 19.16 -7.42 4.91
N MET A 63 18.77 -6.16 4.77
CA MET A 63 19.65 -5.09 4.29
C MET A 63 20.44 -4.39 5.42
N ARG A 64 20.17 -4.74 6.68
CA ARG A 64 20.78 -4.12 7.88
C ARG A 64 22.31 -4.22 7.93
N ASN A 65 22.90 -5.24 7.29
CA ASN A 65 24.34 -5.44 7.27
C ASN A 65 25.05 -4.78 6.06
N ARG A 66 24.31 -4.15 5.13
CA ARG A 66 24.93 -3.40 4.03
C ARG A 66 25.23 -1.97 4.47
N HIS A 67 26.52 -1.64 4.53
CA HIS A 67 27.01 -0.31 4.89
C HIS A 67 27.25 0.60 3.68
N ASP A 68 27.38 0.07 2.46
CA ASP A 68 27.70 0.86 1.26
C ASP A 68 26.44 1.33 0.52
N TRP A 69 25.66 2.23 1.12
CA TRP A 69 24.46 2.78 0.47
C TRP A 69 24.82 3.90 -0.50
N THR A 70 24.42 3.76 -1.76
CA THR A 70 24.52 4.86 -2.73
C THR A 70 23.18 5.60 -2.85
N PHE A 71 23.24 6.88 -3.25
CA PHE A 71 22.03 7.67 -3.51
C PHE A 71 21.10 7.00 -4.54
N LEU A 72 21.67 6.32 -5.55
CA LEU A 72 20.88 5.58 -6.54
C LEU A 72 20.10 4.41 -5.92
N GLN A 73 20.74 3.62 -5.05
CA GLN A 73 20.07 2.54 -4.33
C GLN A 73 18.96 3.08 -3.41
N PHE A 74 19.23 4.20 -2.74
CA PHE A 74 18.24 4.93 -1.94
C PHE A 74 17.00 5.30 -2.78
N THR A 75 17.20 5.97 -3.92
CA THR A 75 16.10 6.41 -4.79
C THR A 75 15.31 5.23 -5.36
N MET A 76 15.98 4.13 -5.71
CA MET A 76 15.30 2.92 -6.20
C MET A 76 14.37 2.29 -5.16
N VAL A 77 14.82 2.14 -3.91
CA VAL A 77 13.99 1.59 -2.83
C VAL A 77 12.84 2.54 -2.49
N LEU A 78 13.11 3.85 -2.49
CA LEU A 78 12.09 4.86 -2.28
C LEU A 78 11.01 4.81 -3.36
N LEU A 79 11.40 4.81 -4.64
CA LEU A 79 10.48 4.69 -5.76
C LEU A 79 9.65 3.42 -5.68
N ASN A 80 10.28 2.28 -5.37
CA ASN A 80 9.56 1.02 -5.19
C ASN A 80 8.46 1.14 -4.12
N THR A 81 8.77 1.75 -2.99
CA THR A 81 7.79 1.94 -1.90
C THR A 81 6.68 2.91 -2.30
N VAL A 82 7.00 3.97 -3.05
CA VAL A 82 6.00 4.89 -3.60
C VAL A 82 5.06 4.18 -4.57
N PHE A 83 5.58 3.30 -5.44
CA PHE A 83 4.73 2.50 -6.32
C PHE A 83 3.81 1.56 -5.54
N ILE A 84 4.31 0.90 -4.49
CA ILE A 84 3.47 0.08 -3.60
C ILE A 84 2.34 0.94 -3.02
N TYR A 85 2.66 2.12 -2.49
CA TYR A 85 1.65 3.05 -1.98
C TYR A 85 0.62 3.42 -3.05
N MET A 86 1.04 3.78 -4.26
CA MET A 86 0.11 4.10 -5.35
C MET A 86 -0.81 2.92 -5.69
N MET A 87 -0.29 1.69 -5.75
CA MET A 87 -1.11 0.50 -5.96
C MET A 87 -2.14 0.32 -4.85
N THR A 88 -1.78 0.58 -3.59
CA THR A 88 -2.74 0.51 -2.48
C THR A 88 -3.85 1.55 -2.59
N ALA A 89 -3.54 2.74 -3.12
CA ALA A 89 -4.50 3.81 -3.32
C ALA A 89 -5.46 3.52 -4.50
N LEU A 90 -5.01 2.78 -5.51
CA LEU A 90 -5.82 2.44 -6.69
C LEU A 90 -6.71 1.22 -6.49
N VAL A 91 -6.41 0.36 -5.51
CA VAL A 91 -7.20 -0.88 -5.27
C VAL A 91 -8.64 -0.60 -4.87
N PHE A 92 -8.89 0.49 -4.14
CA PHE A 92 -10.24 0.85 -3.71
C PHE A 92 -10.70 2.14 -4.39
N PRO A 93 -11.93 2.17 -4.92
CA PRO A 93 -12.51 3.41 -5.43
C PRO A 93 -12.79 4.38 -4.28
N ASP A 94 -12.94 5.66 -4.60
CA ASP A 94 -13.31 6.65 -3.60
C ASP A 94 -14.76 6.45 -3.16
N PHE A 95 -14.95 5.97 -1.93
CA PHE A 95 -16.27 5.62 -1.40
C PHE A 95 -17.07 6.83 -0.88
N PHE A 96 -16.48 8.04 -0.90
CA PHE A 96 -17.10 9.25 -0.36
C PHE A 96 -18.01 10.01 -1.36
N GLY A 97 -18.26 9.44 -2.54
CA GLY A 97 -19.20 9.98 -3.53
C GLY A 97 -20.67 9.56 -3.31
N GLU A 98 -21.62 10.27 -3.92
CA GLU A 98 -23.06 9.98 -3.84
C GLU A 98 -23.53 8.82 -4.74
N GLY A 99 -22.67 8.32 -5.63
CA GLY A 99 -23.00 7.24 -6.59
C GLY A 99 -22.99 5.82 -6.00
N ALA A 100 -23.69 4.90 -6.65
CA ALA A 100 -23.54 3.47 -6.38
C ALA A 100 -22.13 3.02 -6.82
N VAL A 101 -21.41 2.29 -5.97
CA VAL A 101 -20.03 1.87 -6.22
C VAL A 101 -20.00 0.37 -6.53
N ASP A 102 -19.76 0.02 -7.80
CA ASP A 102 -19.54 -1.36 -8.22
C ASP A 102 -18.04 -1.68 -8.25
N LEU A 103 -17.59 -2.53 -7.32
CA LEU A 103 -16.18 -2.93 -7.24
C LEU A 103 -15.75 -3.80 -8.43
N LYS A 104 -16.69 -4.43 -9.14
CA LYS A 104 -16.39 -5.21 -10.34
C LYS A 104 -15.99 -4.28 -11.49
N GLU A 105 -16.73 -3.21 -11.73
CA GLU A 105 -16.38 -2.25 -12.79
C GLU A 105 -15.02 -1.60 -12.52
N ASN A 106 -14.74 -1.20 -11.27
CA ASN A 106 -13.45 -0.62 -10.91
C ASN A 106 -12.25 -1.58 -11.09
N PHE A 107 -12.47 -2.90 -11.08
CA PHE A 107 -11.41 -3.87 -11.33
C PHE A 107 -11.09 -4.05 -12.83
N TYR A 108 -12.05 -3.78 -13.72
CA TYR A 108 -11.92 -3.98 -15.17
C TYR A 108 -11.73 -2.69 -15.98
N ALA A 109 -11.95 -1.51 -15.37
CA ALA A 109 -11.69 -0.20 -15.97
C ALA A 109 -10.19 0.09 -16.08
#